data_AF-A0A1Y5H8X8-F1
#
_entry.id   AF-A0A1Y5H8X8-F1
#
_cell.length_a   1.000
_cell.length_b   1.000
_cell.length_c   1.000
_cell.angle_alpha   90.00
_cell.angle_beta   90.00
_cell.angle_gamma   90.00
#
_symmetry.space_group_name_H-M   'P 1'
#
loop_
_entity.id
_entity.type
_entity.pdbx_description
1 polymer ?
#
loop_
_entity_poly.entity_id
_entity_poly.type
_entity_poly.pdbx_seq_one_letter_code
_entity_poly.pdbx_strand_id
1 'polypeptide(L)'
;MGAATLIISLNDPISFMIKGMREVIECRSLLLPAGMSVEVDTKNSTVVNVSLDALGNDFYVLAKRMQHQHGKAAYGLIEEDAFIKGFVELQNSNMNSTQAYAHTDKLLNCNDDSYTIDKRVVHVVEHIKKTVDDNLSVEDLANSVNLSVPRLVQLFKQQTGVPMRRYRLWHRLFVTAVKMGEGLSLTEAALSAGFTDSSHFSHTFRGMIG
;
A
#
# COMPACT_ATOMS: atom_id res chain seq x y z
N MET A 1 6.02 -2.13 6.19
CA MET A 1 4.68 -1.94 5.58
C MET A 1 4.32 -3.10 4.66
N GLY A 2 3.02 -3.43 4.54
CA GLY A 2 2.51 -4.55 3.71
C GLY A 2 2.33 -4.23 2.23
N ALA A 3 2.37 -2.94 1.87
CA ALA A 3 2.40 -2.40 0.52
C ALA A 3 3.51 -1.36 0.42
N ALA A 4 3.84 -0.92 -0.80
CA ALA A 4 4.62 0.29 -0.98
C ALA A 4 3.79 1.49 -0.53
N THR A 5 4.44 2.54 -0.06
CA THR A 5 3.76 3.64 0.63
C THR A 5 4.37 4.97 0.27
N LEU A 6 3.51 5.93 -0.06
CA LEU A 6 3.85 7.35 -0.14
C LEU A 6 3.34 8.05 1.13
N ILE A 7 4.25 8.69 1.86
CA ILE A 7 3.96 9.52 3.01
C ILE A 7 4.17 10.98 2.59
N ILE A 8 3.19 11.85 2.86
CA ILE A 8 3.30 13.29 2.62
C ILE A 8 2.88 14.03 3.88
N SER A 9 3.72 14.95 4.34
CA SER A 9 3.42 15.85 5.45
C SER A 9 2.81 17.14 4.93
N LEU A 10 1.67 17.53 5.51
CA LEU A 10 0.90 18.67 5.03
C LEU A 10 1.38 20.00 5.62
N ASN A 11 1.83 20.01 6.87
CA ASN A 11 2.14 21.27 7.57
C ASN A 11 3.65 21.49 7.67
N ASP A 12 4.35 20.60 8.37
CA ASP A 12 5.76 20.71 8.75
C ASP A 12 6.55 19.51 8.25
N PRO A 13 7.86 19.64 7.97
CA PRO A 13 8.68 18.50 7.57
C PRO A 13 8.66 17.38 8.62
N ILE A 14 8.54 16.15 8.14
CA ILE A 14 8.76 14.94 8.94
C ILE A 14 10.24 14.56 8.90
N SER A 15 10.64 13.74 9.86
CA SER A 15 11.96 13.10 9.81
C SER A 15 11.82 11.59 9.78
N PHE A 16 12.68 10.92 9.03
CA PHE A 16 12.72 9.46 9.01
C PHE A 16 14.12 8.92 9.29
N MET A 17 14.15 7.72 9.85
CA MET A 17 15.35 6.97 10.16
C MET A 17 15.20 5.52 9.73
N ILE A 18 16.17 5.04 8.97
CA ILE A 18 16.28 3.63 8.55
C ILE A 18 17.29 2.95 9.48
N LYS A 19 17.04 1.69 9.82
CA LYS A 19 17.95 0.89 10.67
C LYS A 19 19.39 0.93 10.13
N GLY A 20 20.31 1.48 10.94
CA GLY A 20 21.72 1.63 10.58
C GLY A 20 22.15 3.05 10.20
N MET A 21 21.21 3.99 10.08
CA MET A 21 21.53 5.42 9.94
C MET A 21 22.08 6.01 11.24
N ARG A 22 22.98 6.99 11.11
CA ARG A 22 23.50 7.79 12.23
C ARG A 22 22.82 9.16 12.36
N GLU A 23 22.19 9.62 11.28
CA GLU A 23 21.53 10.92 11.19
C GLU A 23 20.13 10.74 10.61
N VAL A 24 19.21 11.58 11.09
CA VAL A 24 17.84 11.65 10.58
C VAL A 24 17.79 12.47 9.31
N ILE A 25 16.95 12.07 8.36
CA ILE A 25 16.68 12.85 7.14
C ILE A 25 15.34 13.54 7.29
N GLU A 26 15.33 14.85 7.07
CA GLU A 26 14.10 15.64 7.03
C GLU A 26 13.56 15.74 5.59
N CYS A 27 12.25 15.54 5.44
CA CYS A 27 11.56 15.66 4.18
C CYS A 27 10.08 15.95 4.40
N ARG A 28 9.39 16.45 3.37
CA ARG A 28 7.93 16.55 3.37
C ARG A 28 7.26 15.37 2.69
N SER A 29 7.91 14.73 1.73
CA SER A 29 7.44 13.51 1.07
C SER A 29 8.46 12.39 1.14
N LEU A 30 7.97 11.19 1.40
CA LEU A 30 8.76 9.98 1.58
C LEU A 30 8.07 8.80 0.89
N LEU A 31 8.77 8.15 -0.02
CA LEU A 31 8.34 6.94 -0.72
C LEU A 31 9.11 5.73 -0.19
N LEU A 32 8.37 4.73 0.25
CA LEU A 32 8.89 3.52 0.87
C LEU A 32 8.45 2.30 0.06
N PRO A 33 9.40 1.40 -0.28
CA PRO A 33 9.05 0.14 -0.92
C PRO A 33 8.40 -0.80 0.09
N ALA A 34 7.62 -1.74 -0.46
CA ALA A 34 6.94 -2.74 0.33
C ALA A 34 7.95 -3.59 1.15
N GLY A 35 7.59 -3.93 2.38
CA GLY A 35 8.42 -4.74 3.27
C GLY A 35 9.58 -4.01 3.97
N MET A 36 9.82 -2.72 3.68
CA MET A 36 10.81 -1.92 4.39
C MET A 36 10.29 -1.52 5.79
N SER A 37 11.19 -1.50 6.77
CA SER A 37 10.97 -0.93 8.10
C SER A 37 11.68 0.40 8.19
N VAL A 38 10.94 1.44 8.56
CA VAL A 38 11.45 2.79 8.78
C VAL A 38 10.74 3.36 10.00
N GLU A 39 11.46 4.15 10.78
CA GLU A 39 10.87 4.98 11.83
C GLU A 39 10.64 6.37 11.26
N VAL A 40 9.40 6.86 11.38
CA VAL A 40 9.02 8.20 10.95
C VAL A 40 8.58 8.97 12.19
N ASP A 41 9.28 10.05 12.49
CA ASP A 41 8.83 11.03 13.47
C ASP A 41 8.03 12.11 12.72
N THR A 42 6.74 12.15 13.01
CA THR A 42 5.81 13.09 12.39
C THR A 42 5.93 14.50 12.96
N LYS A 43 6.59 14.66 14.12
CA LYS A 43 6.71 15.93 14.84
C LYS A 43 5.35 16.63 15.07
N ASN A 44 4.30 15.84 15.33
CA ASN A 44 2.89 16.27 15.44
C ASN A 44 2.29 16.89 14.15
N SER A 45 2.95 16.73 13.01
CA SER A 45 2.41 17.16 11.73
C SER A 45 1.31 16.22 11.24
N THR A 46 0.36 16.77 10.49
CA THR A 46 -0.63 15.95 9.78
C THR A 46 0.04 15.26 8.60
N VAL A 47 -0.01 13.93 8.60
CA VAL A 47 0.58 13.11 7.54
C VAL A 47 -0.48 12.36 6.77
N VAL A 48 -0.34 12.35 5.46
CA VAL A 48 -1.07 11.49 4.54
C VAL A 48 -0.24 10.24 4.34
N ASN A 49 -0.87 9.09 4.51
CA ASN A 49 -0.27 7.78 4.26
C ASN A 49 -1.06 7.10 3.13
N VAL A 50 -0.48 7.11 1.93
CA VAL A 50 -1.09 6.48 0.75
C VAL A 50 -0.45 5.12 0.53
N SER A 51 -1.25 4.06 0.67
CA SER A 51 -0.84 2.72 0.28
C SER A 51 -0.98 2.56 -1.24
N LEU A 52 0.13 2.22 -1.89
CA LEU A 52 0.24 2.11 -3.34
C LEU A 52 -0.18 0.72 -3.85
N ASP A 53 -0.38 0.61 -5.16
CA ASP A 53 -0.69 -0.65 -5.80
C ASP A 53 0.36 -1.75 -5.51
N ALA A 54 -0.12 -2.98 -5.38
CA ALA A 54 0.76 -4.12 -5.11
C ALA A 54 1.49 -4.63 -6.36
N LEU A 55 1.07 -4.19 -7.54
CA LEU A 55 1.73 -4.53 -8.80
C LEU A 55 2.95 -3.65 -9.03
N GLY A 56 3.17 -2.58 -8.25
CA GLY A 56 4.39 -1.79 -8.23
C GLY A 56 4.44 -0.67 -9.26
N ASN A 57 3.37 -0.47 -10.03
CA ASN A 57 3.32 0.57 -11.06
C ASN A 57 3.36 1.97 -10.43
N ASP A 58 2.55 2.23 -9.41
CA ASP A 58 2.50 3.51 -8.71
C ASP A 58 3.85 3.83 -8.08
N PHE A 59 4.47 2.83 -7.44
CA PHE A 59 5.80 2.99 -6.86
C PHE A 59 6.84 3.32 -7.94
N TYR A 60 6.80 2.64 -9.08
CA TYR A 60 7.71 2.88 -10.19
C TYR A 60 7.59 4.32 -10.72
N VAL A 61 6.36 4.80 -10.94
CA VAL A 61 6.13 6.16 -11.43
C VAL A 61 6.53 7.21 -10.40
N LEU A 62 6.12 7.03 -9.14
CA LEU A 62 6.45 7.98 -8.08
C LEU A 62 7.95 8.01 -7.78
N ALA A 63 8.65 6.88 -7.87
CA ALA A 63 10.10 6.82 -7.68
C ALA A 63 10.85 7.68 -8.72
N LYS A 64 10.38 7.73 -9.98
CA LYS A 64 10.94 8.63 -11.00
C LYS A 64 10.71 10.12 -10.71
N ARG A 65 9.71 10.43 -9.87
CA ARG A 65 9.38 11.80 -9.46
C ARG A 65 10.02 12.20 -8.14
N MET A 66 10.82 11.35 -7.51
CA MET A 66 11.55 11.68 -6.29
C MET A 66 12.92 12.27 -6.62
N GLN A 67 13.28 13.35 -5.94
CA GLN A 67 14.53 14.08 -6.17
C GLN A 67 15.73 13.42 -5.49
N HIS A 68 15.49 12.70 -4.39
CA HIS A 68 16.55 12.11 -3.58
C HIS A 68 16.25 10.65 -3.26
N GLN A 69 17.32 9.89 -3.04
CA GLN A 69 17.23 8.48 -2.67
C GLN A 69 18.26 8.16 -1.59
N HIS A 70 17.84 7.44 -0.56
CA HIS A 70 18.73 6.87 0.43
C HIS A 70 18.42 5.38 0.63
N GLY A 71 19.35 4.53 0.20
CA GLY A 71 19.13 3.09 0.15
C GLY A 71 17.95 2.77 -0.76
N LYS A 72 16.88 2.18 -0.21
CA LYS A 72 15.66 1.87 -0.96
C LYS A 72 14.52 2.88 -0.73
N ALA A 73 14.70 3.85 0.16
CA ALA A 73 13.74 4.93 0.36
C ALA A 73 14.05 6.08 -0.58
N ALA A 74 13.00 6.74 -1.09
CA ALA A 74 13.13 7.93 -1.92
C ALA A 74 12.33 9.09 -1.29
N TYR A 75 12.76 10.33 -1.46
CA TYR A 75 12.16 11.48 -0.81
C TYR A 75 12.29 12.76 -1.65
N GLY A 76 11.44 13.75 -1.36
CA GLY A 76 11.42 15.03 -2.08
C GLY A 76 10.75 14.91 -3.45
N LEU A 77 9.45 14.71 -3.47
CA LEU A 77 8.61 14.62 -4.67
C LEU A 77 8.71 15.92 -5.48
N ILE A 78 8.81 15.81 -6.80
CA ILE A 78 8.71 16.97 -7.71
C ILE A 78 7.30 17.56 -7.59
N GLU A 79 7.19 18.89 -7.60
CA GLU A 79 5.93 19.62 -7.42
C GLU A 79 5.21 19.28 -6.09
N GLU A 80 5.97 19.04 -5.02
CA GLU A 80 5.47 18.66 -3.69
C GLU A 80 4.32 19.56 -3.17
N ASP A 81 4.40 20.87 -3.41
CA ASP A 81 3.37 21.84 -3.01
C ASP A 81 1.99 21.54 -3.65
N ALA A 82 1.98 21.05 -4.89
CA ALA A 82 0.75 20.67 -5.58
C ALA A 82 0.11 19.43 -4.93
N PHE A 83 0.93 18.45 -4.53
CA PHE A 83 0.46 17.27 -3.80
C PHE A 83 -0.08 17.65 -2.42
N ILE A 84 0.65 18.47 -1.66
CA ILE A 84 0.22 18.95 -0.35
C ILE A 84 -1.13 19.66 -0.47
N LYS A 85 -1.26 20.60 -1.43
CA LYS A 85 -2.52 21.30 -1.66
C LYS A 85 -3.66 20.33 -2.01
N GLY A 86 -3.42 19.38 -2.89
CA GLY A 86 -4.42 18.38 -3.28
C GLY A 86 -4.92 17.52 -2.11
N PHE A 87 -4.02 17.16 -1.19
CA PHE A 87 -4.42 16.40 0.01
C PHE A 87 -5.05 17.27 1.11
N VAL A 88 -4.64 18.54 1.24
CA VAL A 88 -5.32 19.51 2.13
C VAL A 88 -6.75 19.75 1.66
N GLU A 89 -6.99 19.83 0.34
CA GLU A 89 -8.34 19.91 -0.24
C GLU A 89 -9.16 18.67 0.11
N LEU A 90 -8.57 17.47 -0.03
CA LEU A 90 -9.22 16.22 0.37
C LEU A 90 -9.60 16.22 1.85
N GLN A 91 -8.69 16.63 2.74
CA GLN A 91 -8.93 16.69 4.19
C GLN A 91 -10.07 17.64 4.57
N ASN A 92 -10.16 18.80 3.91
CA ASN A 92 -11.17 19.82 4.20
C ASN A 92 -12.51 19.57 3.49
N SER A 93 -12.55 18.60 2.59
CA SER A 93 -13.75 18.25 1.84
C SER A 93 -14.53 17.12 2.52
N ASN A 94 -15.87 17.18 2.47
CA ASN A 94 -16.74 16.07 2.88
C ASN A 94 -16.84 15.00 1.77
N MET A 95 -15.69 14.61 1.20
CA MET A 95 -15.64 13.55 0.20
C MET A 95 -15.96 12.20 0.85
N ASN A 96 -16.83 11.42 0.21
CA ASN A 96 -16.97 10.02 0.56
C ASN A 96 -15.75 9.21 0.08
N SER A 97 -15.65 7.95 0.49
CA SER A 97 -14.53 7.05 0.14
C SER A 97 -14.27 6.94 -1.37
N THR A 98 -15.32 6.92 -2.19
CA THR A 98 -15.21 6.81 -3.65
C THR A 98 -14.65 8.09 -4.26
N GLN A 99 -15.12 9.24 -3.79
CA GLN A 99 -14.62 10.55 -4.24
C GLN A 99 -13.17 10.78 -3.80
N ALA A 100 -12.83 10.45 -2.55
CA ALA A 100 -11.47 10.54 -2.03
C ALA A 100 -10.50 9.65 -2.82
N TYR A 101 -10.94 8.43 -3.18
CA TYR A 101 -10.15 7.54 -4.03
C TYR A 101 -9.92 8.15 -5.42
N ALA A 102 -10.97 8.59 -6.11
CA ALA A 102 -10.85 9.17 -7.45
C ALA A 102 -10.00 10.45 -7.47
N HIS A 103 -10.11 11.29 -6.44
CA HIS A 103 -9.27 12.47 -6.28
C HIS A 103 -7.80 12.10 -6.08
N THR A 104 -7.52 11.11 -5.22
CA THR A 104 -6.17 10.62 -4.96
C THR A 104 -5.55 10.00 -6.20
N ASP A 105 -6.28 9.14 -6.91
CA ASP A 105 -5.83 8.50 -8.15
C ASP A 105 -5.46 9.54 -9.22
N LYS A 106 -6.33 10.55 -9.41
CA LYS A 106 -6.07 11.67 -10.32
C LYS A 106 -4.87 12.53 -9.88
N LEU A 107 -4.69 12.73 -8.57
CA LEU A 107 -3.57 13.50 -8.03
C LEU A 107 -2.23 12.78 -8.23
N LEU A 108 -2.20 11.47 -7.97
CA LEU A 108 -0.99 10.65 -8.17
C LEU A 108 -0.66 10.50 -9.66
N ASN A 109 -1.68 10.31 -10.51
CA ASN A 109 -1.54 10.17 -11.97
C ASN A 109 -0.40 9.21 -12.35
N CYS A 110 -0.48 7.97 -11.88
CA CYS A 110 0.58 6.97 -11.99
C CYS A 110 0.56 6.15 -13.30
N ASN A 111 0.08 6.72 -14.40
CA ASN A 111 0.00 5.99 -15.66
C ASN A 111 1.35 6.03 -16.40
N ASP A 112 2.03 4.88 -16.51
CA ASP A 112 3.26 4.72 -17.29
C ASP A 112 3.30 3.34 -17.96
N ASP A 113 3.07 3.32 -19.28
CA ASP A 113 3.05 2.10 -20.09
C ASP A 113 4.43 1.40 -20.18
N SER A 114 5.50 2.05 -19.72
CA SER A 114 6.83 1.44 -19.66
C SER A 114 7.01 0.46 -18.49
N TYR A 115 6.09 0.47 -17.51
CA TYR A 115 6.15 -0.47 -16.40
C TYR A 115 5.71 -1.87 -16.83
N THR A 116 6.63 -2.81 -16.79
CA THR A 116 6.35 -4.21 -17.13
C THR A 116 6.32 -5.09 -15.89
N ILE A 117 5.20 -5.78 -15.68
CA ILE A 117 5.04 -6.82 -14.66
C ILE A 117 4.68 -8.15 -15.31
N ASP A 118 5.12 -9.25 -14.69
CA ASP A 118 4.75 -10.60 -15.13
C ASP A 118 3.22 -10.78 -15.08
N LYS A 119 2.62 -11.06 -16.25
CA LYS A 119 1.17 -11.25 -16.41
C LYS A 119 0.60 -12.33 -15.49
N ARG A 120 1.40 -13.33 -15.10
CA ARG A 120 0.98 -14.38 -14.15
C ARG A 120 0.78 -13.79 -12.75
N VAL A 121 1.62 -12.84 -12.35
CA VAL A 121 1.44 -12.14 -11.06
C VAL A 121 0.21 -11.25 -11.10
N VAL A 122 -0.04 -10.55 -12.21
CA VAL A 122 -1.27 -9.77 -12.41
C VAL A 122 -2.50 -10.67 -12.26
N HIS A 123 -2.53 -11.81 -12.97
CA HIS A 123 -3.64 -12.76 -12.90
C HIS A 123 -3.87 -13.30 -11.48
N VAL A 124 -2.79 -13.64 -10.75
CA VAL A 124 -2.88 -14.10 -9.36
C VAL A 124 -3.40 -13.01 -8.42
N VAL A 125 -2.97 -11.76 -8.61
CA VAL A 125 -3.49 -10.62 -7.84
C VAL A 125 -4.97 -10.43 -8.11
N GLU A 126 -5.41 -10.48 -9.37
CA GLU A 126 -6.83 -10.38 -9.73
C GLU A 126 -7.66 -11.52 -9.13
N HIS A 127 -7.14 -12.74 -9.14
CA HIS A 127 -7.78 -13.87 -8.47
C HIS A 127 -7.93 -13.63 -6.97
N ILE A 128 -6.85 -13.23 -6.28
CA ILE A 128 -6.89 -12.90 -4.84
C ILE A 128 -7.94 -11.81 -4.54
N LYS A 129 -8.07 -10.81 -5.41
CA LYS A 129 -9.05 -9.73 -5.26
C LYS A 129 -10.49 -10.20 -5.45
N LYS A 130 -10.72 -11.19 -6.32
CA LYS A 130 -12.06 -11.77 -6.58
C LYS A 130 -12.47 -12.82 -5.56
N THR A 131 -11.51 -13.47 -4.91
CA THR A 131 -11.75 -14.61 -4.00
C THR A 131 -11.36 -14.27 -2.55
N VAL A 132 -11.82 -13.12 -2.05
CA VAL A 132 -11.42 -12.63 -0.72
C VAL A 132 -12.01 -13.48 0.41
N ASP A 133 -13.26 -13.89 0.21
CA ASP A 133 -14.05 -14.79 1.03
C ASP A 133 -13.73 -16.27 0.76
N ASP A 134 -13.36 -16.60 -0.48
CA ASP A 134 -12.94 -17.95 -0.83
C ASP A 134 -11.54 -18.26 -0.27
N ASN A 135 -11.43 -19.35 0.48
CA ASN A 135 -10.14 -19.81 1.03
C ASN A 135 -9.30 -20.50 -0.06
N LEU A 136 -9.18 -19.88 -1.23
CA LEU A 136 -8.42 -20.44 -2.35
C LEU A 136 -6.99 -20.78 -1.88
N SER A 137 -6.58 -22.00 -2.18
CA SER A 137 -5.28 -22.50 -1.78
C SER A 137 -4.18 -21.86 -2.64
N VAL A 138 -2.95 -21.89 -2.15
CA VAL A 138 -1.81 -21.39 -2.95
C VAL A 138 -1.58 -22.31 -4.15
N GLU A 139 -1.92 -23.59 -4.00
CA GLU A 139 -1.92 -24.64 -5.02
C GLU A 139 -2.85 -24.28 -6.18
N ASP A 140 -4.07 -23.82 -5.89
CA ASP A 140 -5.03 -23.40 -6.93
C ASP A 140 -4.53 -22.19 -7.71
N LEU A 141 -3.95 -21.19 -7.01
CA LEU A 141 -3.33 -20.03 -7.65
C LEU A 141 -2.11 -20.42 -8.50
N ALA A 142 -1.34 -21.42 -8.07
CA ALA A 142 -0.18 -21.91 -8.82
C ALA A 142 -0.62 -22.64 -10.09
N ASN A 143 -1.64 -23.48 -9.98
CA ASN A 143 -2.24 -24.20 -11.09
C ASN A 143 -2.85 -23.26 -12.14
N SER A 144 -3.53 -22.17 -11.71
CA SER A 144 -4.15 -21.22 -12.65
C SER A 144 -3.15 -20.51 -13.57
N VAL A 145 -1.88 -20.42 -13.16
CA VAL A 145 -0.79 -19.83 -13.96
C VAL A 145 0.27 -20.84 -14.42
N ASN A 146 -0.04 -22.13 -14.35
CA ASN A 146 0.84 -23.24 -14.75
C ASN A 146 2.23 -23.18 -14.07
N LEU A 147 2.27 -22.89 -12.77
CA LEU A 147 3.48 -22.87 -11.97
C LEU A 147 3.39 -23.88 -10.81
N SER A 148 4.54 -24.34 -10.34
CA SER A 148 4.60 -24.97 -9.02
C SER A 148 4.44 -23.92 -7.92
N VAL A 149 3.91 -24.32 -6.76
CA VAL A 149 3.74 -23.43 -5.60
C VAL A 149 5.03 -22.68 -5.23
N PRO A 150 6.21 -23.34 -5.11
CA PRO A 150 7.45 -22.63 -4.80
C PRO A 150 7.80 -21.58 -5.84
N ARG A 151 7.58 -21.88 -7.12
CA ARG A 151 7.88 -20.96 -8.22
C ARG A 151 6.95 -19.75 -8.22
N LEU A 152 5.66 -19.97 -7.97
CA LEU A 152 4.69 -18.89 -7.83
C LEU A 152 5.04 -17.97 -6.64
N VAL A 153 5.31 -18.53 -5.46
CA VAL A 153 5.66 -17.74 -4.26
C VAL A 153 6.90 -16.90 -4.50
N GLN A 154 7.93 -17.48 -5.13
CA GLN A 154 9.15 -16.77 -5.49
C GLN A 154 8.87 -15.65 -6.49
N LEU A 155 8.17 -15.94 -7.59
CA LEU A 155 7.84 -14.96 -8.63
C LEU A 155 7.02 -13.81 -8.06
N PHE A 156 5.98 -14.12 -7.29
CA PHE A 156 5.12 -13.12 -6.66
C PHE A 156 5.92 -12.18 -5.76
N LYS A 157 6.78 -12.71 -4.89
CA LYS A 157 7.63 -11.91 -4.01
C LYS A 157 8.65 -11.07 -4.78
N GLN A 158 9.19 -11.60 -5.88
CA GLN A 158 10.13 -10.86 -6.73
C GLN A 158 9.47 -9.67 -7.43
N GLN A 159 8.24 -9.83 -7.90
CA GLN A 159 7.51 -8.77 -8.62
C GLN A 159 6.89 -7.74 -7.67
N THR A 160 6.25 -8.18 -6.58
CA THR A 160 5.49 -7.30 -5.66
C THR A 160 6.31 -6.80 -4.46
N GLY A 161 7.50 -7.38 -4.22
CA GLY A 161 8.31 -7.12 -3.02
C GLY A 161 7.75 -7.74 -1.73
N VAL A 162 6.55 -8.33 -1.75
CA VAL A 162 5.87 -8.86 -0.56
C VAL A 162 5.53 -10.34 -0.68
N PRO A 163 5.59 -11.11 0.42
CA PRO A 163 5.08 -12.46 0.42
C PRO A 163 3.58 -12.49 0.12
N MET A 164 3.15 -13.42 -0.74
CA MET A 164 1.74 -13.55 -1.13
C MET A 164 0.77 -13.65 0.05
N ARG A 165 1.13 -14.39 1.11
CA ARG A 165 0.32 -14.48 2.33
C ARG A 165 0.12 -13.10 2.99
N ARG A 166 1.17 -12.27 3.01
CA ARG A 166 1.10 -10.92 3.57
C ARG A 166 0.23 -10.01 2.70
N TYR A 167 0.34 -10.14 1.38
CA TYR A 167 -0.53 -9.43 0.44
C TYR A 167 -2.02 -9.79 0.64
N ARG A 168 -2.35 -11.09 0.76
CA ARG A 168 -3.72 -11.55 1.06
C ARG A 168 -4.26 -10.90 2.32
N LEU A 169 -3.50 -10.94 3.42
CA LEU A 169 -3.92 -10.34 4.70
C LEU A 169 -4.14 -8.82 4.59
N TRP A 170 -3.24 -8.11 3.90
CA TRP A 170 -3.39 -6.68 3.65
C TRP A 170 -4.65 -6.38 2.83
N HIS A 171 -4.91 -7.17 1.79
CA HIS A 171 -6.13 -7.02 0.98
C HIS A 171 -7.39 -7.30 1.79
N ARG A 172 -7.38 -8.29 2.70
CA ARG A 172 -8.50 -8.53 3.63
C ARG A 172 -8.74 -7.32 4.53
N LEU A 173 -7.69 -6.69 5.08
CA LEU A 173 -7.85 -5.45 5.87
C LEU A 173 -8.49 -4.33 5.05
N PHE A 174 -8.05 -4.15 3.80
CA PHE A 174 -8.61 -3.17 2.89
C PHE A 174 -10.12 -3.42 2.65
N VAL A 175 -10.50 -4.66 2.34
CA VAL A 175 -11.91 -5.02 2.12
C VAL A 175 -12.74 -4.82 3.39
N THR A 176 -12.22 -5.15 4.57
CA THR A 176 -12.89 -4.84 5.84
C THR A 176 -13.17 -3.35 5.98
N ALA A 177 -12.17 -2.49 5.70
CA ALA A 177 -12.33 -1.05 5.81
C ALA A 177 -13.37 -0.50 4.82
N VAL A 178 -13.38 -0.98 3.58
CA VAL A 178 -14.39 -0.62 2.57
C VAL A 178 -15.79 -0.98 3.06
N LYS A 179 -15.99 -2.21 3.52
CA LYS A 179 -17.28 -2.70 4.03
C LYS A 179 -17.77 -1.98 5.27
N MET A 180 -16.87 -1.57 6.16
CA MET A 180 -17.23 -0.69 7.28
C MET A 180 -17.73 0.66 6.80
N GLY A 181 -17.11 1.23 5.76
CA GLY A 181 -17.57 2.46 5.11
C GLY A 181 -18.95 2.34 4.45
N GLU A 182 -19.35 1.13 4.08
CA GLU A 182 -20.69 0.79 3.57
C GLU A 182 -21.73 0.57 4.68
N GLY A 183 -21.31 0.65 5.96
CA GLY A 183 -22.20 0.57 7.12
C GLY A 183 -22.22 -0.78 7.85
N LEU A 184 -21.39 -1.75 7.45
CA LEU A 184 -21.27 -3.01 8.19
C LEU A 184 -20.57 -2.81 9.53
N SER A 185 -20.94 -3.59 10.54
CA SER A 185 -20.16 -3.64 11.78
C SER A 185 -18.76 -4.20 11.52
N LEU A 186 -17.79 -3.86 12.38
CA LEU A 186 -16.43 -4.37 12.26
C LEU A 186 -16.38 -5.90 12.17
N THR A 187 -17.20 -6.59 12.96
CA THR A 187 -17.25 -8.06 12.98
C THR A 187 -17.76 -8.61 11.67
N GLU A 188 -18.88 -8.09 11.14
CA GLU A 188 -19.46 -8.53 9.86
C GLU A 188 -18.52 -8.23 8.68
N ALA A 189 -17.91 -7.05 8.68
CA ALA A 189 -16.93 -6.64 7.68
C ALA A 189 -15.70 -7.57 7.71
N ALA A 190 -15.16 -7.89 8.88
CA ALA A 190 -14.01 -8.78 9.03
C ALA A 190 -14.32 -10.22 8.58
N LEU A 191 -15.45 -10.79 9.00
CA LEU A 191 -15.87 -12.13 8.60
C LEU A 191 -16.07 -12.22 7.09
N SER A 192 -16.77 -11.25 6.51
CA SER A 192 -17.02 -11.21 5.07
C SER A 192 -15.78 -10.84 4.25
N ALA A 193 -14.71 -10.35 4.87
CA ALA A 193 -13.39 -10.18 4.25
C ALA A 193 -12.50 -11.44 4.44
N GLY A 194 -13.03 -12.53 5.02
CA GLY A 194 -12.32 -13.79 5.17
C GLY A 194 -11.43 -13.87 6.42
N PHE A 195 -11.58 -12.98 7.40
CA PHE A 195 -11.02 -13.22 8.74
C PHE A 195 -11.86 -14.26 9.47
N THR A 196 -11.22 -15.08 10.30
CA THR A 196 -11.90 -16.11 11.12
C THR A 196 -12.75 -15.48 12.21
N ASP A 197 -12.30 -14.35 12.76
CA ASP A 197 -12.92 -13.64 13.87
C ASP A 197 -12.33 -12.23 14.02
N SER A 198 -12.92 -11.43 14.91
CA SER A 198 -12.49 -10.06 15.20
C SER A 198 -11.12 -9.98 15.90
N SER A 199 -10.69 -11.01 16.61
CA SER A 199 -9.36 -11.06 17.24
C SER A 199 -8.27 -11.24 16.18
N HIS A 200 -8.47 -12.16 15.23
CA HIS A 200 -7.56 -12.35 14.10
C HIS A 200 -7.45 -11.08 13.24
N PHE A 201 -8.56 -10.37 13.02
CA PHE A 201 -8.54 -9.04 12.40
C PHE A 201 -7.68 -8.07 13.23
N SER A 202 -7.97 -7.91 14.52
CA SER A 202 -7.30 -6.94 15.39
C SER A 202 -5.79 -7.17 15.48
N HIS A 203 -5.36 -8.43 15.57
CA HIS A 203 -3.95 -8.80 15.52
C HIS A 203 -3.30 -8.45 14.18
N THR A 204 -4.00 -8.68 13.07
CA THR A 204 -3.49 -8.36 11.73
C THR A 204 -3.41 -6.85 11.51
N PHE A 205 -4.43 -6.10 11.94
CA PHE A 205 -4.47 -4.65 11.86
C PHE A 205 -3.30 -4.02 12.62
N ARG A 206 -3.12 -4.40 13.90
CA ARG A 206 -2.01 -3.92 14.73
C ARG A 206 -0.64 -4.27 14.15
N GLY A 207 -0.49 -5.46 13.58
CA GLY A 207 0.77 -5.90 12.97
C GLY A 207 1.11 -5.24 11.62
N MET A 208 0.13 -4.63 10.94
CA MET A 208 0.34 -4.03 9.62
C MET A 208 0.30 -2.51 9.60
N ILE A 209 -0.59 -1.91 10.39
CA ILE A 209 -0.86 -0.47 10.40
C ILE A 209 -0.31 0.18 11.69
N GLY A 210 -0.29 -0.55 12.81
CA GLY A 210 0.12 -0.05 14.12
C GLY A 210 -1.04 0.05 15.08
#